data_AF-A0A820ZN25-F1
#
_entry.id   AF-A0A820ZN25-F1
#
_cell.length_a   1.000
_cell.length_b   1.000
_cell.length_c   1.000
_cell.angle_alpha   90.00
_cell.angle_beta   90.00
_cell.angle_gamma   90.00
#
_symmetry.space_group_name_H-M   'P 1'
#
loop_
_entity.id
_entity.type
_entity.pdbx_description
1 polymer ?
#
loop_
_entity_poly.entity_id
_entity_poly.type
_entity_poly.pdbx_seq_one_letter_code
_entity_poly.pdbx_strand_id
1 'polypeptide(L)'
;FRTDLGRVLFTLIEISYKLLWYHSDAEHIFKEAEEILSKSSRTESNHQEMHKNQIEKLVHMGFTAQHAQDALERTKYDLNAAMKLLSGQEYTDDHEKGTRNLNKRKYIYSRYGPFIPFQEFRKQCFQPNPLAIQVLTEMGFNHDDAIDALRICYNNENLACEYLIVDKEQQNIISATYEQGLDSNSSIFQAIMENSIVQRALNNPRIFLILLHLYENPSTITIYLNDPDVGYMLLQISRIYNAERYPVYVLSSN
;
A
#
# COMPACT_ATOMS: atom_id res chain seq x y z
N PHE A 1 -16.78 8.17 -5.99
CA PHE A 1 -15.69 8.59 -5.08
C PHE A 1 -14.48 7.65 -5.18
N ARG A 2 -14.62 6.35 -4.89
CA ARG A 2 -13.48 5.41 -4.91
C ARG A 2 -12.91 5.16 -6.31
N THR A 3 -13.75 5.13 -7.35
CA THR A 3 -13.33 4.99 -8.75
C THR A 3 -12.61 6.24 -9.27
N ASP A 4 -13.19 7.41 -9.09
CA ASP A 4 -12.66 8.65 -9.66
C ASP A 4 -11.37 9.12 -8.98
N LEU A 5 -11.28 9.00 -7.64
CA LEU A 5 -10.04 9.28 -6.92
C LEU A 5 -8.95 8.27 -7.28
N GLY A 6 -9.31 7.00 -7.50
CA GLY A 6 -8.39 5.98 -8.02
C GLY A 6 -7.80 6.40 -9.36
N ARG A 7 -8.61 6.92 -10.30
CA ARG A 7 -8.12 7.42 -11.59
C ARG A 7 -7.20 8.63 -11.45
N VAL A 8 -7.52 9.56 -10.54
CA VAL A 8 -6.65 10.71 -10.23
C VAL A 8 -5.30 10.21 -9.72
N LEU A 9 -5.29 9.33 -8.72
CA LEU A 9 -4.07 8.75 -8.15
C LEU A 9 -3.28 7.96 -9.20
N PHE A 10 -3.94 7.13 -10.01
CA PHE A 10 -3.30 6.39 -11.11
C PHE A 10 -2.53 7.33 -12.03
N THR A 11 -3.18 8.43 -12.44
CA THR A 11 -2.58 9.42 -13.36
C THR A 11 -1.39 10.11 -12.74
N LEU A 12 -1.50 10.49 -11.46
CA LEU A 12 -0.40 11.12 -10.72
C LEU A 12 0.78 10.18 -10.58
N ILE A 13 0.54 8.91 -10.27
CA ILE A 13 1.60 7.90 -10.17
C ILE A 13 2.23 7.67 -11.54
N GLU A 14 1.44 7.57 -12.61
CA GLU A 14 1.97 7.39 -13.97
C GLU A 14 2.87 8.58 -14.39
N ILE A 15 2.45 9.80 -14.09
CA ILE A 15 3.22 11.01 -14.41
C ILE A 15 4.48 11.09 -13.55
N SER A 16 4.37 10.85 -12.25
CA SER A 16 5.51 10.82 -11.34
C SER A 16 6.51 9.73 -11.72
N TYR A 17 6.02 8.55 -12.13
CA TYR A 17 6.85 7.46 -12.68
C TYR A 17 7.62 7.94 -13.90
N LYS A 18 6.94 8.53 -14.89
CA LYS A 18 7.59 9.07 -16.09
C LYS A 18 8.64 10.12 -15.73
N LEU A 19 8.29 11.11 -14.91
CA LEU A 19 9.19 12.20 -14.52
C LEU A 19 10.45 11.71 -13.79
N LEU A 20 10.28 10.82 -12.80
CA LEU A 20 11.38 10.30 -12.00
C LEU A 20 12.28 9.34 -12.78
N TRP A 21 11.71 8.53 -13.70
CA TRP A 21 12.46 7.56 -14.48
C TRP A 21 13.39 8.18 -15.54
N TYR A 22 13.09 9.42 -15.98
CA TYR A 22 13.99 10.18 -16.86
C TYR A 22 15.12 10.90 -16.12
N HIS A 23 15.15 10.85 -14.78
CA HIS A 23 16.23 11.45 -14.00
C HIS A 23 17.48 10.53 -13.99
N SER A 24 18.67 11.11 -14.16
CA SER A 24 19.95 10.36 -14.20
C SER A 24 20.20 9.52 -12.94
N ASP A 25 19.63 9.96 -11.81
CA ASP A 25 19.83 9.36 -10.48
C ASP A 25 18.60 8.61 -9.97
N ALA A 26 17.66 8.26 -10.85
CA ALA A 26 16.39 7.61 -10.50
C ALA A 26 16.56 6.42 -9.55
N GLU A 27 17.55 5.55 -9.80
CA GLU A 27 17.82 4.37 -8.98
C GLU A 27 18.19 4.72 -7.52
N HIS A 28 19.04 5.73 -7.32
CA HIS A 28 19.44 6.18 -5.99
C HIS A 28 18.27 6.86 -5.28
N ILE A 29 17.57 7.72 -6.00
CA ILE A 29 16.37 8.46 -5.58
C ILE A 29 15.28 7.51 -5.06
N PHE A 30 15.04 6.39 -5.74
CA PHE A 30 14.05 5.39 -5.30
C PHE A 30 14.53 4.55 -4.12
N LYS A 31 15.80 4.11 -4.10
CA LYS A 31 16.37 3.38 -2.95
C LYS A 31 16.34 4.22 -1.68
N GLU A 32 16.70 5.49 -1.77
CA GLU A 32 16.67 6.43 -0.65
C GLU A 32 15.25 6.67 -0.14
N ALA A 33 14.30 6.88 -1.05
CA ALA A 33 12.89 7.05 -0.68
C ALA A 33 12.30 5.79 -0.02
N GLU A 34 12.68 4.60 -0.48
CA GLU A 34 12.27 3.34 0.12
C GLU A 34 12.87 3.16 1.52
N GLU A 35 14.15 3.51 1.70
CA GLU A 35 14.77 3.55 3.02
C GLU A 35 14.05 4.51 3.96
N ILE A 36 13.73 5.73 3.51
CA ILE A 36 13.02 6.73 4.32
C ILE A 36 11.65 6.21 4.75
N LEU A 37 10.91 5.55 3.86
CA LEU A 37 9.61 4.96 4.21
C LEU A 37 9.76 3.77 5.15
N SER A 38 10.75 2.90 4.94
CA SER A 38 11.05 1.82 5.88
C SER A 38 11.44 2.35 7.27
N LYS A 39 12.13 3.49 7.31
CA LYS A 39 12.51 4.20 8.55
C LYS A 39 11.30 4.88 9.20
N SER A 40 10.35 5.41 8.43
CA SER A 40 9.10 5.99 8.96
C SER A 40 8.14 4.92 9.50
N SER A 41 8.14 3.70 8.94
CA SER A 41 7.53 2.54 9.60
C SER A 41 8.34 2.04 10.80
N ARG A 42 9.64 2.35 10.89
CA ARG A 42 10.48 2.02 12.07
C ARG A 42 10.27 2.91 13.28
N THR A 43 9.53 4.02 13.17
CA THR A 43 9.02 4.69 14.38
C THR A 43 8.00 3.82 15.14
N GLU A 44 7.41 2.81 14.50
CA GLU A 44 6.70 1.70 15.16
C GLU A 44 7.66 0.57 15.63
N SER A 45 8.90 0.53 15.15
CA SER A 45 9.92 -0.46 15.53
C SER A 45 10.60 -0.23 16.88
N ASN A 46 10.34 0.89 17.59
CA ASN A 46 10.66 0.95 19.02
C ASN A 46 9.88 -0.12 19.80
N HIS A 47 8.66 -0.46 19.34
CA HIS A 47 7.92 -1.60 19.87
C HIS A 47 8.60 -2.92 19.48
N GLN A 48 9.03 -3.10 18.22
CA GLN A 48 9.69 -4.34 17.77
C GLN A 48 11.02 -4.64 18.48
N GLU A 49 11.83 -3.63 18.79
CA GLU A 49 13.08 -3.82 19.55
C GLU A 49 12.80 -4.10 21.03
N MET A 50 11.78 -3.46 21.61
CA MET A 50 11.26 -3.82 22.95
C MET A 50 10.72 -5.25 22.98
N HIS A 51 9.96 -5.68 21.98
CA HIS A 51 9.40 -7.04 21.88
C HIS A 51 10.50 -8.07 21.68
N LYS A 52 11.52 -7.76 20.86
CA LYS A 52 12.69 -8.62 20.72
C LYS A 52 13.44 -8.77 22.03
N ASN A 53 13.64 -7.69 22.79
CA ASN A 53 14.25 -7.72 24.12
C ASN A 53 13.39 -8.49 25.14
N GLN A 54 12.05 -8.44 25.04
CA GLN A 54 11.14 -9.22 25.88
C GLN A 54 11.20 -10.71 25.55
N ILE A 55 11.23 -11.06 24.26
CA ILE A 55 11.39 -12.45 23.78
C ILE A 55 12.75 -13.01 24.20
N GLU A 56 13.84 -12.25 24.03
CA GLU A 56 15.17 -12.67 24.48
C GLU A 56 15.22 -12.91 25.99
N LYS A 57 14.55 -12.09 26.80
CA LYS A 57 14.43 -12.32 28.25
C LYS A 57 13.66 -13.60 28.58
N LEU A 58 12.54 -13.86 27.92
CA LEU A 58 11.76 -15.08 28.10
C LEU A 58 12.55 -16.33 27.67
N VAL A 59 13.32 -16.23 26.59
CA VAL A 59 14.22 -17.30 26.13
C VAL A 59 15.35 -17.54 27.13
N HIS A 60 15.93 -16.48 27.70
CA HIS A 60 16.96 -16.59 28.73
C HIS A 60 16.44 -17.26 30.02
N MET A 61 15.13 -17.24 30.26
CA MET A 61 14.45 -17.91 31.37
C MET A 61 14.05 -19.37 31.06
N GLY A 62 14.35 -19.87 29.86
CA GLY A 62 14.15 -21.28 29.48
C GLY A 62 12.89 -21.55 28.64
N PHE A 63 12.14 -20.53 28.24
CA PHE A 63 11.00 -20.69 27.34
C PHE A 63 11.45 -20.71 25.86
N THR A 64 10.76 -21.45 25.00
CA THR A 64 11.06 -21.43 23.56
C THR A 64 10.64 -20.09 22.95
N ALA A 65 11.38 -19.63 21.93
CA ALA A 65 11.12 -18.34 21.29
C ALA A 65 9.71 -18.23 20.70
N GLN A 66 9.13 -19.35 20.26
CA GLN A 66 7.78 -19.41 19.70
C GLN A 66 6.69 -19.27 20.77
N HIS A 67 6.84 -19.93 21.92
CA HIS A 67 5.92 -19.77 23.05
C HIS A 67 6.00 -18.36 23.66
N ALA A 68 7.21 -17.82 23.76
CA ALA A 68 7.41 -16.44 24.20
C ALA A 68 6.68 -15.45 23.29
N GLN A 69 6.69 -15.68 21.98
CA GLN A 69 6.00 -14.84 21.02
C GLN A 69 4.47 -14.96 21.12
N ASP A 70 3.90 -16.18 21.10
CA ASP A 70 2.44 -16.40 21.19
C ASP A 70 1.86 -15.88 22.53
N ALA A 71 2.58 -16.07 23.64
CA ALA A 71 2.16 -15.55 24.94
C ALA A 71 2.21 -14.02 25.00
N LEU A 72 3.21 -13.37 24.39
CA LEU A 72 3.28 -11.91 24.31
C LEU A 72 2.19 -11.34 23.39
N GLU A 73 1.87 -12.01 22.28
CA GLU A 73 0.79 -11.59 21.38
C GLU A 73 -0.58 -11.66 22.07
N ARG A 74 -0.87 -12.73 22.83
CA ARG A 74 -2.13 -12.87 23.58
C ARG A 74 -2.26 -11.90 24.75
N THR A 75 -1.15 -11.48 25.34
CA THR A 75 -1.13 -10.60 26.51
C THR A 75 -0.91 -9.13 26.16
N LYS A 76 -0.97 -8.78 24.87
CA LYS A 76 -0.71 -7.42 24.37
C LYS A 76 0.67 -6.89 24.83
N TYR A 77 1.66 -7.78 24.80
CA TYR A 77 3.08 -7.49 25.04
C TYR A 77 3.44 -7.07 26.48
N ASP A 78 2.63 -7.50 27.46
CA ASP A 78 2.98 -7.42 28.88
C ASP A 78 3.80 -8.65 29.33
N LEU A 79 5.05 -8.41 29.75
CA LEU A 79 5.99 -9.44 30.15
C LEU A 79 5.50 -10.26 31.36
N ASN A 80 4.87 -9.62 32.33
CA ASN A 80 4.43 -10.29 33.56
C ASN A 80 3.21 -11.18 33.30
N ALA A 81 2.29 -10.70 32.48
CA ALA A 81 1.14 -11.48 32.03
C ALA A 81 1.58 -12.68 31.18
N ALA A 82 2.53 -12.48 30.27
CA ALA A 82 3.09 -13.55 29.44
C ALA A 82 3.79 -14.64 30.28
N MET A 83 4.60 -14.26 31.27
CA MET A 83 5.25 -15.23 32.19
C MET A 83 4.24 -16.05 32.98
N LYS A 84 3.16 -15.41 33.46
CA LYS A 84 2.09 -16.11 34.21
C LYS A 84 1.35 -17.12 33.33
N LEU A 85 1.12 -16.75 32.07
CA LEU A 85 0.46 -17.61 31.09
C LEU A 85 1.35 -18.81 30.73
N LEU A 86 2.64 -18.58 30.53
CA LEU A 86 3.64 -19.62 30.24
C LEU A 86 3.92 -20.56 31.42
N SER A 87 3.81 -20.06 32.66
CA SER A 87 4.01 -20.88 33.87
C SER A 87 2.79 -21.74 34.23
N GLY A 88 1.63 -21.47 33.63
CA GLY A 88 0.35 -22.10 33.99
C GLY A 88 -0.19 -23.11 32.98
N GLN A 89 0.42 -23.28 31.81
CA GLN A 89 -0.06 -24.16 30.74
C GLN A 89 1.05 -25.09 30.27
N GLU A 90 0.78 -26.40 30.29
CA GLU A 90 1.54 -27.40 29.53
C GLU A 90 1.23 -27.20 28.04
N TYR A 91 2.18 -26.66 27.28
CA TYR A 91 2.07 -26.53 25.83
C TYR A 91 2.72 -27.73 25.14
N THR A 92 1.92 -28.46 24.35
CA THR A 92 2.41 -29.51 23.44
C THR A 92 2.74 -28.89 22.08
N ASP A 93 3.91 -29.26 21.59
CA ASP A 93 4.58 -28.75 20.40
C ASP A 93 3.92 -29.32 19.12
N ASP A 94 3.21 -28.50 18.34
CA ASP A 94 2.76 -28.85 16.98
C ASP A 94 2.57 -27.60 16.08
N HIS A 95 3.51 -27.45 15.12
CA HIS A 95 3.40 -26.84 13.76
C HIS A 95 2.93 -25.38 13.57
N GLU A 96 3.34 -24.60 12.56
CA GLU A 96 4.58 -24.45 11.80
C GLU A 96 4.47 -23.10 11.07
N LYS A 97 5.47 -22.25 11.26
CA LYS A 97 5.94 -21.08 10.48
C LYS A 97 5.14 -20.59 9.26
N GLY A 98 4.76 -19.31 9.32
CA GLY A 98 4.37 -18.47 8.18
C GLY A 98 5.04 -17.09 8.16
N THR A 99 6.38 -17.00 8.15
CA THR A 99 7.09 -15.73 7.90
C THR A 99 7.64 -15.67 6.49
N ARG A 100 6.92 -14.99 5.59
CA ARG A 100 7.38 -14.49 4.27
C ARG A 100 6.57 -13.21 4.00
N ASN A 101 7.04 -12.08 3.50
CA ASN A 101 8.23 -11.77 2.73
C ASN A 101 8.34 -10.22 2.62
N LEU A 102 9.10 -9.52 3.46
CA LEU A 102 9.41 -8.08 3.23
C LEU A 102 10.54 -7.88 2.20
N ASN A 103 11.15 -8.97 1.70
CA ASN A 103 12.38 -8.94 0.90
C ASN A 103 12.16 -8.87 -0.63
N LYS A 104 10.92 -8.74 -1.13
CA LYS A 104 10.69 -8.71 -2.59
C LYS A 104 10.95 -7.36 -3.27
N ARG A 105 10.94 -6.23 -2.54
CA ARG A 105 11.25 -4.92 -3.15
C ARG A 105 12.70 -4.79 -3.60
N LYS A 106 13.60 -5.60 -3.03
CA LYS A 106 15.05 -5.59 -3.27
C LYS A 106 15.47 -5.95 -4.71
N TYR A 107 14.55 -6.46 -5.54
CA TYR A 107 14.86 -6.96 -6.89
C TYR A 107 14.24 -6.16 -8.03
N ILE A 108 13.43 -5.13 -7.78
CA ILE A 108 12.79 -4.35 -8.86
C ILE A 108 13.80 -3.42 -9.55
N TYR A 109 14.87 -3.02 -8.86
CA TYR A 109 15.80 -1.98 -9.31
C TYR A 109 17.22 -2.46 -9.63
N SER A 110 17.51 -3.74 -9.43
CA SER A 110 18.86 -4.27 -9.66
C SER A 110 18.99 -4.76 -11.09
N ARG A 111 19.73 -3.99 -11.91
CA ARG A 111 20.33 -4.35 -13.21
C ARG A 111 19.50 -3.98 -14.46
N TYR A 112 19.71 -2.75 -14.96
CA TYR A 112 19.45 -2.26 -16.33
C TYR A 112 18.54 -3.15 -17.23
N GLY A 113 17.23 -2.94 -17.17
CA GLY A 113 16.23 -3.43 -18.15
C GLY A 113 15.44 -2.26 -18.75
N PRO A 114 14.82 -2.39 -19.94
CA PRO A 114 14.20 -1.29 -20.69
C PRO A 114 13.09 -0.63 -19.88
N PHE A 115 12.76 0.64 -20.18
CA PHE A 115 11.55 1.32 -19.70
C PHE A 115 10.36 0.35 -19.77
N ILE A 116 9.98 -0.19 -18.62
CA ILE A 116 8.85 -1.12 -18.52
C ILE A 116 7.60 -0.23 -18.53
N PRO A 117 6.57 -0.53 -19.35
CA PRO A 117 5.31 0.19 -19.28
C PRO A 117 4.80 0.24 -17.84
N PHE A 118 4.31 1.40 -17.40
CA PHE A 118 3.86 1.62 -16.01
C PHE A 118 2.90 0.53 -15.50
N GLN A 119 2.05 0.01 -16.37
CA GLN A 119 1.14 -1.10 -16.06
C GLN A 119 1.89 -2.36 -15.61
N GLU A 120 2.96 -2.73 -16.30
CA GLU A 120 3.76 -3.92 -16.00
C GLU A 120 4.65 -3.68 -14.76
N PHE A 121 5.18 -2.47 -14.59
CA PHE A 121 5.82 -2.07 -13.33
C PHE A 121 4.86 -2.25 -12.13
N ARG A 122 3.59 -1.83 -12.29
CA ARG A 122 2.56 -1.97 -11.24
C ARG A 122 2.28 -3.43 -10.89
N LYS A 123 2.21 -4.32 -11.89
CA LYS A 123 2.03 -5.77 -11.65
C LYS A 123 3.16 -6.35 -10.80
N GLN A 124 4.39 -5.90 -11.02
CA GLN A 124 5.57 -6.41 -10.32
C GLN A 124 5.73 -5.81 -8.90
N CYS A 125 5.26 -4.59 -8.68
CA CYS A 125 5.35 -3.93 -7.38
C CYS A 125 4.21 -4.32 -6.41
N PHE A 126 3.09 -4.81 -6.95
CA PHE A 126 1.89 -5.09 -6.16
C PHE A 126 2.14 -6.11 -5.04
N GLN A 127 1.71 -5.75 -3.83
CA GLN A 127 1.78 -6.62 -2.66
C GLN A 127 0.37 -7.09 -2.29
N PRO A 128 0.00 -8.33 -2.62
CA PRO A 128 -1.30 -8.85 -2.23
C PRO A 128 -1.34 -9.10 -0.71
N ASN A 129 -2.45 -8.74 -0.09
CA ASN A 129 -2.67 -9.06 1.33
C ASN A 129 -2.70 -10.59 1.52
N PRO A 130 -1.76 -11.17 2.30
CA PRO A 130 -1.66 -12.62 2.44
C PRO A 130 -2.91 -13.25 3.07
N LEU A 131 -3.59 -12.53 3.97
CA LEU A 131 -4.85 -12.98 4.56
C LEU A 131 -5.96 -13.03 3.52
N ALA A 132 -6.06 -12.00 2.67
CA ALA A 132 -7.07 -11.95 1.61
C ALA A 132 -6.82 -13.04 0.55
N ILE A 133 -5.56 -13.32 0.20
CA ILE A 133 -5.22 -14.46 -0.67
C ILE A 133 -5.69 -15.75 -0.02
N GLN A 134 -5.35 -15.98 1.25
CA GLN A 134 -5.73 -17.20 1.94
C GLN A 134 -7.25 -17.40 1.90
N VAL A 135 -8.04 -16.38 2.25
CA VAL A 135 -9.50 -16.47 2.24
C VAL A 135 -10.05 -16.75 0.84
N LEU A 136 -9.56 -16.06 -0.20
CA LEU A 136 -10.00 -16.31 -1.58
C LEU A 136 -9.63 -17.71 -2.06
N THR A 137 -8.47 -18.22 -1.66
CA THR A 137 -8.03 -19.57 -2.03
C THR A 137 -8.86 -20.63 -1.29
N GLU A 138 -9.20 -20.39 -0.02
CA GLU A 138 -10.11 -21.24 0.77
C GLU A 138 -11.54 -21.26 0.22
N MET A 139 -11.99 -20.17 -0.40
CA MET A 139 -13.27 -20.11 -1.14
C MET A 139 -13.24 -20.89 -2.47
N GLY A 140 -12.07 -21.39 -2.88
CA GLY A 140 -11.89 -22.21 -4.09
C GLY A 140 -11.47 -21.43 -5.34
N PHE A 141 -11.13 -20.14 -5.21
CA PHE A 141 -10.55 -19.39 -6.32
C PHE A 141 -9.08 -19.76 -6.53
N ASN A 142 -8.61 -19.68 -7.77
CA ASN A 142 -7.20 -19.92 -8.07
C ASN A 142 -6.34 -18.82 -7.42
N HIS A 143 -5.18 -19.22 -6.91
CA HIS A 143 -4.24 -18.30 -6.27
C HIS A 143 -3.79 -17.15 -7.20
N ASP A 144 -3.51 -17.44 -8.47
CA ASP A 144 -3.06 -16.42 -9.43
C ASP A 144 -4.20 -15.46 -9.81
N ASP A 145 -5.42 -15.99 -10.01
CA ASP A 145 -6.61 -15.19 -10.27
C ASP A 145 -6.95 -14.29 -9.06
N ALA A 146 -6.77 -14.81 -7.84
CA ALA A 146 -6.96 -14.06 -6.60
C ALA A 146 -5.97 -12.90 -6.46
N ILE A 147 -4.71 -13.09 -6.85
CA ILE A 147 -3.71 -12.00 -6.87
C ILE A 147 -4.10 -10.93 -7.89
N ASP A 148 -4.50 -11.33 -9.10
CA ASP A 148 -4.92 -10.40 -10.14
C ASP A 148 -6.17 -9.61 -9.76
N ALA A 149 -7.15 -10.27 -9.12
CA ALA A 149 -8.35 -9.64 -8.59
C ALA A 149 -8.02 -8.64 -7.48
N LEU A 150 -7.18 -9.03 -6.51
CA LEU A 150 -6.76 -8.14 -5.42
C LEU A 150 -5.99 -6.92 -5.95
N ARG A 151 -5.23 -7.07 -7.04
CA ARG A 151 -4.53 -5.95 -7.70
C ARG A 151 -5.51 -4.92 -8.25
N ILE A 152 -6.58 -5.37 -8.89
CA ILE A 152 -7.61 -4.50 -9.48
C ILE A 152 -8.47 -3.87 -8.38
N CYS A 153 -8.73 -4.63 -7.31
CA CYS A 153 -9.64 -4.27 -6.23
C CYS A 153 -8.95 -3.57 -5.04
N TYR A 154 -7.68 -3.17 -5.18
CA TYR A 154 -6.93 -2.42 -4.16
C TYR A 154 -6.87 -3.15 -2.82
N ASN A 155 -6.46 -4.42 -2.85
CA ASN A 155 -6.37 -5.31 -1.68
C ASN A 155 -7.68 -5.47 -0.88
N ASN A 156 -8.82 -5.16 -1.48
CA ASN A 156 -10.13 -5.34 -0.85
C ASN A 156 -10.68 -6.72 -1.21
N GLU A 157 -10.73 -7.59 -0.20
CA GLU A 157 -11.20 -8.98 -0.34
C GLU A 157 -12.62 -9.07 -0.87
N ASN A 158 -13.55 -8.27 -0.35
CA ASN A 158 -14.96 -8.31 -0.77
C ASN A 158 -15.11 -7.94 -2.25
N LEU A 159 -14.42 -6.87 -2.67
CA LEU A 159 -14.43 -6.47 -4.08
C LEU A 159 -13.72 -7.48 -4.98
N ALA A 160 -12.65 -8.12 -4.50
CA ALA A 160 -11.95 -9.15 -5.25
C ALA A 160 -12.84 -10.39 -5.44
N CYS A 161 -13.60 -10.77 -4.42
CA CYS A 161 -14.58 -11.85 -4.50
C CYS A 161 -15.68 -11.51 -5.52
N GLU A 162 -16.27 -10.31 -5.45
CA GLU A 162 -17.25 -9.83 -6.44
C GLU A 162 -16.68 -9.84 -7.87
N TYR A 163 -15.43 -9.39 -8.05
CA TYR A 163 -14.75 -9.40 -9.34
C TYR A 163 -14.54 -10.82 -9.90
N LEU A 164 -14.18 -11.79 -9.04
CA LEU A 164 -13.91 -13.17 -9.45
C LEU A 164 -15.18 -13.95 -9.82
N ILE A 165 -16.33 -13.57 -9.28
CA ILE A 165 -17.62 -14.22 -9.59
C ILE A 165 -18.18 -13.78 -10.94
N VAL A 166 -17.83 -12.58 -11.37
CA VAL A 166 -18.35 -11.95 -12.59
C VAL A 166 -17.78 -12.60 -13.86
N ASP A 167 -18.56 -12.59 -14.95
CA ASP A 167 -18.15 -13.10 -16.26
C ASP A 167 -16.85 -12.46 -16.78
N LYS A 168 -16.06 -13.23 -17.53
CA LYS A 168 -14.77 -12.77 -18.09
C LYS A 168 -14.88 -11.50 -18.95
N GLU A 169 -15.98 -11.31 -19.65
CA GLU A 169 -16.22 -10.09 -20.44
C GLU A 169 -16.35 -8.86 -19.55
N GLN A 170 -17.09 -8.98 -18.44
CA GLN A 170 -17.27 -7.91 -17.48
C GLN A 170 -15.98 -7.69 -16.67
N GLN A 171 -15.22 -8.74 -16.33
CA GLN A 171 -13.88 -8.62 -15.75
C GLN A 171 -12.95 -7.78 -16.63
N ASN A 172 -12.97 -7.99 -17.95
CA ASN A 172 -12.17 -7.19 -18.89
C ASN A 172 -12.58 -5.70 -18.87
N ILE A 173 -13.88 -5.41 -18.87
CA ILE A 173 -14.40 -4.03 -18.78
C ILE A 173 -13.98 -3.38 -17.47
N ILE A 174 -14.13 -4.09 -16.36
CA ILE A 174 -13.77 -3.62 -15.02
C ILE A 174 -12.27 -3.34 -14.96
N SER A 175 -11.44 -4.27 -15.43
CA SER A 175 -9.98 -4.13 -15.47
C SER A 175 -9.58 -2.91 -16.30
N ALA A 176 -10.12 -2.76 -17.51
CA ALA A 176 -9.86 -1.60 -18.36
C ALA A 176 -10.26 -0.27 -17.67
N THR A 177 -11.38 -0.28 -16.94
CA THR A 177 -11.90 0.89 -16.21
C THR A 177 -11.01 1.31 -15.04
N TYR A 178 -10.37 0.36 -14.36
CA TYR A 178 -9.46 0.57 -13.22
C TYR A 178 -7.99 0.75 -13.62
N GLU A 179 -7.63 0.39 -14.87
CA GLU A 179 -6.29 0.59 -15.44
C GLU A 179 -6.19 1.82 -16.35
N GLN A 180 -7.28 2.58 -16.46
CA GLN A 180 -7.32 3.85 -17.18
C GLN A 180 -7.25 5.03 -16.20
N GLY A 181 -6.30 5.93 -16.45
CA GLY A 181 -6.18 7.21 -15.74
C GLY A 181 -7.28 8.21 -16.10
N LEU A 182 -7.10 9.47 -15.68
CA LEU A 182 -7.89 10.60 -16.15
C LEU A 182 -7.59 10.87 -17.62
N ASP A 183 -8.60 11.29 -18.37
CA ASP A 183 -8.38 11.79 -19.72
C ASP A 183 -7.51 13.05 -19.68
N SER A 184 -6.47 13.09 -20.51
CA SER A 184 -5.55 14.22 -20.62
C SER A 184 -6.24 15.52 -21.07
N ASN A 185 -7.42 15.40 -21.70
CA ASN A 185 -8.24 16.53 -22.13
C ASN A 185 -9.29 16.96 -21.09
N SER A 186 -9.37 16.26 -19.94
CA SER A 186 -10.31 16.65 -18.89
C SER A 186 -9.84 17.94 -18.21
N SER A 187 -10.78 18.81 -17.86
CA SER A 187 -10.48 20.02 -17.09
C SER A 187 -9.76 19.66 -15.79
N ILE A 188 -10.17 18.55 -15.15
CA ILE A 188 -9.65 18.11 -13.86
C ILE A 188 -8.17 17.79 -13.98
N PHE A 189 -7.80 17.13 -15.07
CA PHE A 189 -6.41 16.86 -15.39
C PHE A 189 -5.61 18.14 -15.58
N GLN A 190 -6.14 19.09 -16.35
CA GLN A 190 -5.45 20.37 -16.63
C GLN A 190 -5.23 21.18 -15.34
N ALA A 191 -6.26 21.36 -14.51
CA ALA A 191 -6.11 22.13 -13.28
C ALA A 191 -5.20 21.46 -12.24
N ILE A 192 -5.17 20.12 -12.17
CA ILE A 192 -4.22 19.40 -11.32
C ILE A 192 -2.79 19.61 -11.84
N MET A 193 -2.58 19.55 -13.15
CA MET A 193 -1.26 19.74 -13.77
C MET A 193 -0.79 21.19 -13.70
N GLU A 194 -1.66 22.18 -13.74
CA GLU A 194 -1.31 23.61 -13.61
C GLU A 194 -0.83 23.98 -12.19
N ASN A 195 -1.13 23.14 -11.19
CA ASN A 195 -0.78 23.43 -9.80
C ASN A 195 0.71 23.15 -9.53
N SER A 196 1.47 24.21 -9.19
CA SER A 196 2.91 24.13 -8.90
C SER A 196 3.27 23.27 -7.68
N ILE A 197 2.37 23.16 -6.70
CA ILE A 197 2.56 22.30 -5.52
C ILE A 197 2.48 20.84 -5.94
N VAL A 198 1.50 20.49 -6.78
CA VAL A 198 1.32 19.13 -7.29
C VAL A 198 2.52 18.75 -8.17
N GLN A 199 2.93 19.60 -9.11
CA GLN A 199 4.09 19.33 -9.96
C GLN A 199 5.38 19.10 -9.14
N ARG A 200 5.64 19.94 -8.13
CA ARG A 200 6.79 19.78 -7.24
C ARG A 200 6.71 18.46 -6.47
N ALA A 201 5.52 18.09 -6.02
CA ALA A 201 5.30 16.86 -5.28
C ALA A 201 5.54 15.61 -6.14
N LEU A 202 5.16 15.64 -7.42
CA LEU A 202 5.38 14.52 -8.36
C LEU A 202 6.87 14.26 -8.68
N ASN A 203 7.71 15.27 -8.53
CA ASN A 203 9.17 15.14 -8.64
C ASN A 203 9.84 14.62 -7.37
N ASN A 204 9.09 14.40 -6.29
CA ASN A 204 9.64 13.84 -5.05
C ASN A 204 9.41 12.32 -4.99
N PRO A 205 10.48 11.50 -4.93
CA PRO A 205 10.35 10.04 -4.92
C PRO A 205 9.66 9.48 -3.68
N ARG A 206 9.75 10.17 -2.54
CA ARG A 206 9.01 9.80 -1.33
C ARG A 206 7.51 9.89 -1.58
N ILE A 207 7.08 10.97 -2.24
CA ILE A 207 5.66 11.19 -2.55
C ILE A 207 5.18 10.15 -3.56
N PHE A 208 5.99 9.80 -4.56
CA PHE A 208 5.68 8.70 -5.48
C PHE A 208 5.39 7.38 -4.76
N LEU A 209 6.26 6.96 -3.86
CA LEU A 209 6.07 5.71 -3.12
C LEU A 209 4.87 5.76 -2.19
N ILE A 210 4.58 6.92 -1.60
CA ILE A 210 3.38 7.12 -0.77
C ILE A 210 2.11 7.09 -1.64
N LEU A 211 2.14 7.70 -2.83
CA LEU A 211 1.03 7.62 -3.78
C LEU A 211 0.77 6.16 -4.22
N LEU A 212 1.82 5.38 -4.48
CA LEU A 212 1.70 3.94 -4.75
C LEU A 212 1.03 3.21 -3.59
N HIS A 213 1.51 3.44 -2.36
CA HIS A 213 0.94 2.80 -1.18
C HIS A 213 -0.53 3.22 -0.92
N LEU A 214 -0.84 4.50 -1.10
CA LEU A 214 -2.19 5.05 -0.99
C LEU A 214 -3.14 4.49 -2.04
N TYR A 215 -2.63 4.29 -3.26
CA TYR A 215 -3.38 3.65 -4.34
C TYR A 215 -3.71 2.21 -3.97
N GLU A 216 -2.74 1.41 -3.52
CA GLU A 216 -2.95 0.01 -3.12
C GLU A 216 -3.85 -0.12 -1.88
N ASN A 217 -3.72 0.79 -0.92
CA ASN A 217 -4.44 0.73 0.35
C ASN A 217 -5.11 2.09 0.65
N PRO A 218 -6.31 2.36 0.12
CA PRO A 218 -6.97 3.67 0.27
C PRO A 218 -7.29 4.02 1.73
N SER A 219 -7.40 3.02 2.62
CA SER A 219 -7.61 3.22 4.06
C SER A 219 -6.43 3.91 4.76
N THR A 220 -5.25 3.91 4.14
CA THR A 220 -4.02 4.51 4.71
C THR A 220 -3.95 6.02 4.53
N ILE A 221 -4.91 6.63 3.82
CA ILE A 221 -4.94 8.08 3.57
C ILE A 221 -4.85 8.91 4.85
N THR A 222 -5.49 8.45 5.93
CA THR A 222 -5.53 9.14 7.22
C THR A 222 -4.16 9.23 7.88
N ILE A 223 -3.28 8.26 7.61
CA ILE A 223 -1.91 8.23 8.11
C ILE A 223 -1.09 9.34 7.44
N TYR A 224 -1.26 9.51 6.13
CA TYR A 224 -0.50 10.47 5.34
C TYR A 224 -1.06 11.88 5.33
N LEU A 225 -2.29 12.10 5.80
CA LEU A 225 -2.83 13.44 6.01
C LEU A 225 -2.05 14.24 7.08
N ASN A 226 -1.41 13.55 8.02
CA ASN A 226 -0.58 14.17 9.06
C ASN A 226 0.82 14.54 8.56
N ASP A 227 1.23 14.05 7.38
CA ASP A 227 2.50 14.40 6.76
C ASP A 227 2.38 15.80 6.14
N PRO A 228 3.28 16.74 6.45
CA PRO A 228 3.14 18.13 6.00
C PRO A 228 3.23 18.28 4.47
N ASP A 229 4.03 17.44 3.80
CA ASP A 229 4.24 17.53 2.35
C ASP A 229 3.16 16.76 1.60
N VAL A 230 2.88 15.52 2.05
CA VAL A 230 1.88 14.66 1.40
C VAL A 230 0.46 15.14 1.68
N GLY A 231 0.15 15.47 2.94
CA GLY A 231 -1.15 15.95 3.35
C GLY A 231 -1.53 17.23 2.62
N TYR A 232 -0.59 18.18 2.47
CA TYR A 232 -0.83 19.40 1.72
C TYR A 232 -1.12 19.12 0.23
N MET A 233 -0.34 18.23 -0.40
CA MET A 233 -0.56 17.82 -1.78
C MET A 233 -1.93 17.13 -1.97
N LEU A 234 -2.30 16.19 -1.10
CA LEU A 234 -3.60 15.50 -1.16
C LEU A 234 -4.78 16.45 -0.96
N LEU A 235 -4.66 17.41 -0.04
CA LEU A 235 -5.66 18.45 0.19
C LEU A 235 -5.82 19.34 -1.04
N GLN A 236 -4.73 19.74 -1.69
CA GLN A 236 -4.78 20.55 -2.91
C GLN A 236 -5.48 19.81 -4.05
N ILE A 237 -5.16 18.53 -4.25
CA ILE A 237 -5.86 17.69 -5.23
C ILE A 237 -7.34 17.57 -4.90
N SER A 238 -7.69 17.32 -3.63
CA SER A 238 -9.08 17.23 -3.20
C SER A 238 -9.85 18.52 -3.47
N ARG A 239 -9.22 19.69 -3.24
CA ARG A 239 -9.83 21.00 -3.51
C ARG A 239 -10.07 21.21 -5.00
N ILE A 240 -9.08 20.95 -5.85
CA ILE A 240 -9.20 21.09 -7.31
C ILE A 240 -10.29 20.14 -7.82
N TYR A 241 -10.24 18.89 -7.39
CA TYR A 241 -11.21 17.87 -7.76
C TYR A 241 -12.64 18.26 -7.39
N ASN A 242 -12.87 18.75 -6.17
CA ASN A 242 -14.19 19.17 -5.72
C ASN A 242 -14.67 20.45 -6.42
N ALA A 243 -13.78 21.41 -6.66
CA ALA A 243 -14.11 22.66 -7.35
C ALA A 243 -14.59 22.42 -8.79
N GLU A 244 -14.01 21.45 -9.47
CA GLU A 244 -14.38 21.11 -10.84
C GLU A 244 -15.56 20.14 -10.96
N ARG A 245 -15.70 19.21 -10.01
CA ARG A 245 -16.82 18.26 -9.99
C ARG A 245 -18.13 18.95 -9.58
N TYR A 246 -18.04 19.96 -8.72
CA TYR A 246 -19.17 20.76 -8.25
C TYR A 246 -18.85 22.24 -8.49
N PRO A 247 -18.91 22.72 -9.75
CA PRO A 247 -18.92 24.15 -9.99
C PRO A 247 -20.21 24.66 -9.36
N VAL A 248 -20.11 25.22 -8.16
CA VAL A 248 -21.27 25.60 -7.36
C VAL A 248 -22.16 26.52 -8.20
N TYR A 249 -23.45 26.16 -8.27
CA TYR A 249 -24.58 26.95 -8.75
C TYR A 249 -24.72 28.28 -7.98
N VAL A 250 -23.73 29.17 -8.05
CA VAL A 250 -23.80 30.54 -7.49
C VAL A 250 -23.88 31.54 -8.62
N LEU A 251 -24.83 31.40 -9.55
CA LEU A 251 -25.28 32.50 -10.41
C LEU A 251 -26.73 32.25 -10.91
N SER A 252 -27.71 32.07 -10.02
CA SER A 252 -29.11 32.31 -10.36
C SER A 252 -29.99 32.53 -9.12
N SER A 253 -29.84 33.69 -8.50
CA SER A 253 -30.89 34.34 -7.72
C SER A 253 -30.69 35.84 -7.88
N ASN A 254 -31.00 36.33 -9.08
CA ASN A 254 -31.36 37.72 -9.33
C ASN A 254 -32.88 37.79 -9.39
#